data_AF-A0A7S3XK09-F1
#
_entry.id   AF-A0A7S3XK09-F1
#
_cell.length_a   1.000
_cell.length_b   1.000
_cell.length_c   1.000
_cell.angle_alpha   90.00
_cell.angle_beta   90.00
_cell.angle_gamma   90.00
#
_symmetry.space_group_name_H-M   'P 1'
#
loop_
_entity.id
_entity.type
_entity.pdbx_description
1 polymer ?
#
loop_
_entity_poly.entity_id
_entity_poly.type
_entity_poly.pdbx_seq_one_letter_code
_entity_poly.pdbx_strand_id
1 'polypeptide(L)'
;RKATRKASKKVKKVKRVSKIAKGKLAKAAVFKGKKEKTVAGVRKEDLIKSKTGKLVTKRASEAGKKKYKNVVGWIKAVTMARRSLGVIGFCAVGGKSAQGKALLNKI
;
A
#
# COMPACT_ATOMS: atom_id res chain seq x y z
N ARG A 1 -19.35 30.09 61.90
CA ARG A 1 -18.33 29.70 60.88
C ARG A 1 -19.02 28.88 59.79
N LYS A 2 -19.14 29.39 58.55
CA LYS A 2 -19.84 28.72 57.43
C LYS A 2 -18.89 27.71 56.77
N ALA A 3 -19.17 26.42 56.90
CA ALA A 3 -18.34 25.37 56.32
C ALA A 3 -18.54 25.29 54.80
N THR A 4 -17.53 25.71 54.03
CA THR A 4 -17.49 25.53 52.58
C THR A 4 -17.20 24.06 52.25
N ARG A 5 -18.21 23.33 51.76
CA ARG A 5 -18.02 21.99 51.20
C ARG A 5 -17.10 22.07 49.98
N LYS A 6 -15.84 21.62 50.11
CA LYS A 6 -14.94 21.42 48.97
C LYS A 6 -15.54 20.33 48.07
N ALA A 7 -16.03 20.72 46.90
CA ALA A 7 -16.47 19.78 45.87
C ALA A 7 -15.27 18.90 45.48
N SER A 8 -15.33 17.62 45.81
CA SER A 8 -14.33 16.63 45.42
C SER A 8 -14.34 16.48 43.90
N LYS A 9 -13.22 16.85 43.24
CA LYS A 9 -13.06 16.64 41.80
C LYS A 9 -13.17 15.14 41.51
N LYS A 10 -14.25 14.72 40.85
CA LYS A 10 -14.38 13.36 40.29
C LYS A 10 -13.19 13.11 39.35
N VAL A 11 -12.23 12.30 39.80
CA VAL A 11 -11.14 11.80 38.94
C VAL A 11 -11.77 10.89 37.89
N LYS A 12 -11.87 11.38 36.65
CA LYS A 12 -12.37 10.56 35.54
C LYS A 12 -11.33 9.46 35.28
N LYS A 13 -11.74 8.20 35.42
CA LYS A 13 -10.93 7.02 35.08
C LYS A 13 -10.45 7.16 33.62
N VAL A 14 -9.15 7.25 33.39
CA VAL A 14 -8.59 7.31 32.04
C VAL A 14 -8.93 6.01 31.33
N LYS A 15 -9.66 6.10 30.21
CA LYS A 15 -10.04 4.91 29.42
C LYS A 15 -8.77 4.26 28.88
N ARG A 16 -8.56 2.97 29.17
CA ARG A 16 -7.45 2.18 28.61
C ARG A 16 -7.62 2.09 27.10
N VAL A 17 -6.79 2.81 26.35
CA VAL A 17 -6.80 2.77 24.89
C VAL A 17 -6.26 1.41 24.44
N SER A 18 -6.94 0.73 23.51
CA SER A 18 -6.48 -0.57 23.01
C SER A 18 -5.10 -0.44 22.34
N LYS A 19 -4.20 -1.39 22.58
CA LYS A 19 -2.91 -1.48 21.85
C LYS A 19 -3.07 -2.00 20.42
N ILE A 20 -4.16 -2.72 20.17
CA ILE A 20 -4.46 -3.37 18.88
C ILE A 20 -5.28 -2.41 18.01
N ALA A 21 -4.81 -2.18 16.77
CA ALA A 21 -5.49 -1.44 15.73
C ALA A 21 -6.48 -2.35 14.99
N LYS A 22 -7.72 -1.89 14.85
CA LYS A 22 -8.82 -2.57 14.14
C LYS A 22 -9.34 -1.70 13.00
N GLY A 23 -10.04 -2.31 12.04
CA GLY A 23 -10.71 -1.62 10.93
C GLY A 23 -9.82 -1.24 9.75
N LYS A 24 -10.41 -0.50 8.79
CA LYS A 24 -9.79 -0.17 7.48
C LYS A 24 -8.47 0.59 7.60
N LEU A 25 -8.34 1.44 8.62
CA LEU A 25 -7.15 2.27 8.86
C LEU A 25 -6.13 1.64 9.83
N ALA A 26 -6.24 0.35 10.15
CA ALA A 26 -5.39 -0.29 11.15
C ALA A 26 -3.89 -0.13 10.87
N LYS A 27 -3.46 -0.38 9.63
CA LYS A 27 -2.05 -0.21 9.21
C LYS A 27 -1.60 1.25 9.32
N ALA A 28 -2.47 2.20 9.00
CA ALA A 28 -2.15 3.63 9.14
C ALA A 28 -2.03 4.06 10.61
N ALA A 29 -2.89 3.54 11.49
CA ALA A 29 -2.81 3.81 12.93
C ALA A 29 -1.51 3.26 13.55
N VAL A 30 -1.11 2.05 13.16
CA VAL A 30 0.17 1.44 13.59
C VAL A 30 1.36 2.21 13.02
N PHE A 31 1.35 2.55 11.73
CA PHE A 31 2.43 3.29 11.10
C PHE A 31 2.65 4.69 11.72
N LYS A 32 1.56 5.35 12.11
CA LYS A 32 1.57 6.64 12.84
C LYS A 32 1.92 6.50 14.33
N GLY A 33 2.12 5.28 14.85
CA GLY A 33 2.44 5.05 16.26
C GLY A 33 1.25 5.20 17.23
N LYS A 34 0.02 5.34 16.74
CA LYS A 34 -1.19 5.45 17.60
C LYS A 34 -1.53 4.12 18.28
N LYS A 35 -1.03 3.02 17.73
CA LYS A 35 -1.29 1.63 18.12
C LYS A 35 -0.02 0.82 17.91
N GLU A 36 0.16 -0.23 18.68
CA GLU A 36 1.37 -1.06 18.65
C GLU A 36 1.33 -2.05 17.48
N LYS A 37 0.20 -2.75 17.30
CA LYS A 37 0.03 -3.80 16.28
C LYS A 37 -1.37 -3.83 15.71
N THR A 38 -1.52 -4.39 14.51
CA THR A 38 -2.84 -4.70 13.93
C THR A 38 -3.43 -5.99 14.52
N VAL A 39 -4.70 -6.29 14.23
CA VAL A 39 -5.31 -7.59 14.59
C VAL A 39 -4.50 -8.77 14.07
N ALA A 40 -3.91 -8.65 12.88
CA ALA A 40 -3.05 -9.67 12.27
C ALA A 40 -1.61 -9.68 12.82
N GLY A 41 -1.32 -8.97 13.91
CA GLY A 41 0.00 -8.96 14.55
C GLY A 41 1.05 -8.05 13.89
N VAL A 42 0.74 -7.43 12.74
CA VAL A 42 1.69 -6.57 12.01
C VAL A 42 2.04 -5.31 12.81
N ARG A 43 3.33 -5.04 12.99
CA ARG A 43 3.87 -3.85 13.66
C ARG A 43 4.36 -2.79 12.67
N LYS A 44 4.84 -1.65 13.18
CA LYS A 44 5.33 -0.55 12.35
C LYS A 44 6.56 -0.94 11.56
N GLU A 45 7.44 -1.75 12.15
CA GLU A 45 8.70 -2.20 11.55
C GLU A 45 8.46 -3.08 10.32
N ASP A 46 7.30 -3.76 10.26
CA ASP A 46 6.91 -4.63 9.17
C ASP A 46 6.16 -3.91 8.04
N LEU A 47 5.88 -2.61 8.20
CA LEU A 47 5.13 -1.82 7.24
C LEU A 47 6.05 -0.96 6.39
N ILE A 48 5.67 -0.82 5.12
CA ILE A 48 6.33 0.06 4.15
C ILE A 48 5.29 0.77 3.29
N LYS A 49 5.60 2.00 2.86
CA LYS A 49 4.77 2.79 1.97
C LYS A 49 5.13 2.46 0.52
N SER A 50 4.14 2.08 -0.30
CA SER A 50 4.31 1.89 -1.73
C SER A 50 4.44 3.24 -2.46
N LYS A 51 4.86 3.21 -3.73
CA LYS A 51 4.89 4.41 -4.60
C LYS A 51 3.52 5.10 -4.71
N THR A 52 2.43 4.33 -4.69
CA THR A 52 1.05 4.83 -4.70
C THR A 52 0.55 5.33 -3.34
N GLY A 53 1.41 5.35 -2.31
CA GLY A 53 1.09 5.82 -0.96
C GLY A 53 0.37 4.80 -0.06
N LYS A 54 0.11 3.59 -0.55
CA LYS A 54 -0.54 2.50 0.21
C LYS A 54 0.43 1.89 1.21
N LEU A 55 -0.03 1.66 2.44
CA LEU A 55 0.74 0.91 3.44
C LEU A 55 0.56 -0.59 3.24
N VAL A 56 1.65 -1.27 2.92
CA VAL A 56 1.73 -2.72 2.71
C VAL A 56 2.75 -3.31 3.67
N THR A 57 2.71 -4.62 3.88
CA THR A 57 3.76 -5.30 4.65
C THR A 57 5.03 -5.45 3.81
N LYS A 58 6.21 -5.41 4.45
CA LYS A 58 7.50 -5.67 3.81
C LYS A 58 7.50 -7.00 3.06
N ARG A 59 6.99 -8.05 3.70
CA ARG A 59 6.77 -9.38 3.09
C ARG A 59 5.95 -9.32 1.79
N ALA A 60 4.86 -8.56 1.76
CA ALA A 60 4.03 -8.44 0.55
C ALA A 60 4.76 -7.67 -0.56
N SER A 61 5.50 -6.62 -0.20
CA SER A 61 6.34 -5.87 -1.16
C SER A 61 7.42 -6.77 -1.78
N GLU A 62 8.14 -7.56 -0.97
CA GLU A 62 9.15 -8.49 -1.44
C GLU A 62 8.57 -9.61 -2.32
N ALA A 63 7.42 -10.18 -1.93
CA ALA A 63 6.73 -11.18 -2.74
C ALA A 63 6.36 -10.61 -4.12
N GLY A 64 5.91 -9.35 -4.19
CA GLY A 64 5.65 -8.65 -5.44
C GLY A 64 6.91 -8.49 -6.30
N LYS A 65 8.02 -8.07 -5.69
CA LYS A 65 9.33 -7.96 -6.38
C LYS A 65 9.84 -9.29 -6.91
N LYS A 66 9.66 -10.38 -6.17
CA LYS A 66 10.02 -11.74 -6.62
C LYS A 66 9.20 -12.14 -7.84
N LYS A 67 7.88 -11.94 -7.80
CA LYS A 67 6.98 -12.26 -8.93
C LYS A 67 7.25 -11.41 -10.18
N TYR A 68 7.69 -10.16 -10.01
CA TYR A 68 8.01 -9.28 -11.13
C TYR A 68 9.11 -9.84 -12.05
N LYS A 69 10.03 -10.66 -11.52
CA LYS A 69 11.07 -11.34 -12.31
C LYS A 69 10.50 -12.19 -13.44
N ASN A 70 9.31 -12.75 -13.26
CA ASN A 70 8.68 -13.61 -14.26
C ASN A 70 8.04 -12.81 -15.42
N VAL A 71 7.80 -11.50 -15.23
CA VAL A 71 7.06 -10.65 -16.18
C VAL A 71 7.97 -9.58 -16.80
N VAL A 72 9.11 -9.28 -16.16
CA VAL A 72 10.02 -8.20 -16.59
C VAL A 72 10.56 -8.39 -18.00
N GLY A 73 10.79 -9.63 -18.45
CA GLY A 73 11.24 -9.93 -19.82
C GLY A 73 10.24 -9.43 -20.86
N TRP A 74 8.99 -9.86 -20.73
CA TRP A 74 7.89 -9.43 -21.60
C TRP A 74 7.68 -7.91 -21.56
N ILE A 75 7.67 -7.30 -20.38
CA ILE A 75 7.49 -5.84 -20.24
C ILE A 75 8.60 -5.07 -20.97
N LYS A 76 9.86 -5.53 -20.86
CA LYS A 76 10.99 -4.90 -21.54
C LYS A 76 10.86 -5.03 -23.07
N ALA A 77 10.55 -6.22 -23.57
CA ALA A 77 10.34 -6.47 -25.00
C ALA A 77 9.25 -5.55 -25.58
N VAL A 78 8.08 -5.51 -24.93
CA VAL A 78 6.97 -4.61 -25.30
C VAL A 78 7.39 -3.15 -25.27
N THR A 79 8.12 -2.72 -24.25
CA THR A 79 8.56 -1.32 -24.12
C THR A 79 9.52 -0.94 -25.25
N MET A 80 10.47 -1.81 -25.60
CA MET A 80 11.41 -1.59 -26.70
C MET A 80 10.68 -1.56 -28.05
N ALA A 81 9.83 -2.55 -28.32
CA ALA A 81 9.03 -2.62 -29.55
C ALA A 81 8.17 -1.37 -29.75
N ARG A 82 7.49 -0.91 -28.68
CA ARG A 82 6.68 0.33 -28.73
C ARG A 82 7.51 1.57 -29.04
N ARG A 83 8.73 1.68 -28.48
CA ARG A 83 9.64 2.79 -28.76
C ARG A 83 10.13 2.75 -30.20
N SER A 84 10.55 1.59 -30.70
CA SER A 84 11.00 1.42 -32.09
C SER A 84 9.91 1.74 -33.11
N LEU A 85 8.65 1.44 -32.79
CA LEU A 85 7.50 1.69 -33.67
C LEU A 85 6.82 3.05 -33.43
N GLY A 86 7.34 3.89 -32.53
CA GLY A 86 6.76 5.22 -32.25
C GLY A 86 5.34 5.19 -31.70
N VAL A 87 4.94 4.13 -30.98
CA VAL A 87 3.55 3.96 -30.50
C VAL A 87 3.27 4.88 -29.32
N ILE A 88 2.50 5.95 -29.57
CA ILE A 88 1.99 6.88 -28.56
C ILE A 88 0.55 6.49 -28.20
N GLY A 89 0.22 6.53 -26.91
CA GLY A 89 -1.11 6.17 -26.42
C GLY A 89 -1.39 4.66 -26.40
N PHE A 90 -2.67 4.30 -26.39
CA PHE A 90 -3.09 2.91 -26.29
C PHE A 90 -2.95 2.19 -27.65
N CYS A 91 -2.41 0.98 -27.63
CA CYS A 91 -2.36 0.09 -28.78
C CYS A 91 -2.47 -1.36 -28.30
N ALA A 92 -3.43 -2.12 -28.83
CA ALA A 92 -3.61 -3.53 -28.49
C ALA A 92 -2.53 -4.38 -29.18
N VAL A 93 -1.74 -5.11 -28.39
CA VAL A 93 -0.75 -6.07 -28.90
C VAL A 93 -1.49 -7.19 -29.64
N GLY A 94 -1.20 -7.37 -30.93
CA GLY A 94 -1.87 -8.39 -31.76
C GLY A 94 -3.32 -8.05 -32.13
N GLY A 95 -3.75 -6.80 -31.98
CA GLY A 95 -5.10 -6.36 -32.33
C GLY A 95 -5.39 -6.39 -33.83
N LYS A 96 -6.64 -6.06 -34.21
CA LYS A 96 -7.06 -6.00 -35.62
C LYS A 96 -6.38 -4.90 -36.43
N SER A 97 -5.92 -3.83 -35.78
CA SER A 97 -5.22 -2.73 -36.43
C SER A 97 -3.83 -3.12 -36.92
N ALA A 98 -3.38 -2.51 -38.03
CA ALA A 98 -2.06 -2.78 -38.59
C ALA A 98 -0.94 -2.53 -37.57
N GLN A 99 -1.06 -1.45 -36.78
CA GLN A 99 -0.11 -1.11 -35.73
C GLN A 99 -0.05 -2.18 -34.62
N GLY A 100 -1.18 -2.77 -34.24
CA GLY A 100 -1.24 -3.83 -33.22
C GLY A 100 -0.58 -5.12 -33.67
N LYS A 101 -0.79 -5.50 -34.94
CA LYS A 101 -0.11 -6.65 -35.56
C LYS A 101 1.40 -6.43 -35.67
N ALA A 102 1.80 -5.24 -36.13
CA ALA A 102 3.21 -4.85 -36.21
C ALA A 102 3.90 -4.85 -34.83
N LEU A 103 3.18 -4.43 -33.79
CA LEU A 103 3.68 -4.46 -32.42
C LEU A 103 3.93 -5.89 -31.93
N LEU A 104 2.99 -6.82 -32.16
CA LEU A 104 3.19 -8.23 -31.78
C LEU A 104 4.39 -8.85 -32.50
N ASN A 105 4.54 -8.59 -33.79
CA ASN A 105 5.67 -9.13 -34.57
C ASN A 105 7.03 -8.57 -34.14
N LYS A 106 7.07 -7.48 -33.37
CA LYS A 106 8.30 -6.82 -32.91
C LYS A 106 8.65 -7.14 -31.45
N ILE A 107 7.72 -7.69 -30.69
CA ILE A 107 7.90 -8.12 -29.30
C ILE A 107 8.60 -9.47 -29.27
#